data_AF-A0AAW4I7I9-F1
#
_entry.id   AF-A0AAW4I7I9-F1
#
_cell.length_a   1.000
_cell.length_b   1.000
_cell.length_c   1.000
_cell.angle_alpha   90.00
_cell.angle_beta   90.00
_cell.angle_gamma   90.00
#
_symmetry.space_group_name_H-M   'P 1'
#
loop_
_entity.id
_entity.type
_entity.pdbx_description
1 polymer ?
#
loop_
_entity_poly.entity_id
_entity_poly.type
_entity_poly.pdbx_seq_one_letter_code
_entity_poly.pdbx_strand_id
1 'polypeptide(L)'
;MKAPAPNKPLRCLDPQTFRVLDGLKKTPLGSPANRLCIGCFRIAFHDGVLLIENGAMTQLSSALTPEALQIVIGDHKLVIDMWQSTASTVILSATKEELAAARTYFQEHGFAISFS
;
A
#
# COMPACT_ATOMS: atom_id res chain seq x y z
N MET A 1 -32.04 4.58 -9.67
CA MET A 1 -30.57 4.50 -9.66
C MET A 1 -30.17 3.46 -8.62
N LYS A 2 -29.47 2.39 -9.02
CA LYS A 2 -29.08 1.29 -8.13
C LYS A 2 -27.76 1.65 -7.46
N ALA A 3 -27.67 1.57 -6.14
CA ALA A 3 -26.43 1.81 -5.40
C ALA A 3 -25.30 0.90 -5.93
N PRO A 4 -24.05 1.37 -6.02
CA PRO A 4 -22.94 0.51 -6.40
C PRO A 4 -22.77 -0.58 -5.34
N ALA A 5 -22.59 -1.81 -5.78
CA ALA A 5 -22.41 -2.97 -4.91
C ALA A 5 -21.25 -2.74 -3.93
N PRO A 6 -21.32 -3.25 -2.69
CA PRO A 6 -20.24 -3.11 -1.73
C PRO A 6 -18.96 -3.70 -2.33
N ASN A 7 -17.86 -2.94 -2.28
CA ASN A 7 -16.52 -3.31 -2.72
C ASN A 7 -16.21 -4.73 -2.26
N LYS A 8 -16.37 -5.70 -3.16
CA LYS A 8 -15.97 -7.08 -2.93
C LYS A 8 -14.45 -7.03 -2.72
N PRO A 9 -13.90 -7.63 -1.65
CA PRO A 9 -12.47 -7.70 -1.49
C PRO A 9 -11.91 -8.33 -2.75
N LEU A 10 -10.93 -7.67 -3.39
CA LEU A 10 -10.25 -8.20 -4.56
C LEU A 10 -9.58 -9.51 -4.14
N ARG A 11 -10.27 -10.65 -4.35
CA ARG A 11 -9.66 -11.96 -4.22
C ARG A 11 -8.68 -12.09 -5.37
N CYS A 12 -7.42 -12.35 -5.03
CA CYS A 12 -6.36 -12.43 -6.00
C CYS A 12 -6.61 -13.59 -6.96
N LEU A 13 -6.71 -13.28 -8.25
CA LEU A 13 -6.78 -14.27 -9.33
C LEU A 13 -5.35 -14.37 -9.91
N ASP A 14 -4.84 -15.59 -10.04
CA ASP A 14 -3.55 -15.96 -10.67
C ASP A 14 -2.24 -15.68 -9.90
N PRO A 15 -1.14 -16.43 -10.20
CA PRO A 15 0.17 -16.19 -9.62
C PRO A 15 0.61 -14.74 -9.87
N GLN A 16 0.79 -14.00 -8.80
CA GLN A 16 1.09 -12.58 -8.87
C GLN A 16 2.53 -12.37 -9.33
N THR A 17 2.70 -11.98 -10.59
CA THR A 17 3.94 -11.40 -11.08
C THR A 17 3.90 -9.91 -10.79
N PHE A 18 4.84 -9.43 -9.97
CA PHE A 18 4.95 -8.02 -9.59
C PHE A 18 5.99 -7.39 -10.49
N ARG A 19 5.59 -7.12 -11.74
CA ARG A 19 6.50 -6.84 -12.85
C ARG A 19 7.44 -5.68 -12.52
N VAL A 20 6.93 -4.64 -11.89
CA VAL A 20 7.72 -3.44 -11.60
C VAL A 20 8.63 -3.70 -10.40
N LEU A 21 8.10 -4.17 -9.27
CA LEU A 21 8.93 -4.44 -8.10
C LEU A 21 9.99 -5.53 -8.36
N ASP A 22 9.62 -6.61 -9.07
CA ASP A 22 10.55 -7.69 -9.42
C ASP A 22 11.62 -7.21 -10.41
N GLY A 23 11.27 -6.31 -11.34
CA GLY A 23 12.23 -5.62 -12.19
C GLY A 23 13.19 -4.72 -11.39
N LEU A 24 12.69 -4.11 -10.31
CA LEU A 24 13.45 -3.22 -9.43
C LEU A 24 14.14 -3.94 -8.27
N LYS A 25 14.15 -5.27 -8.19
CA LYS A 25 14.65 -6.03 -7.02
C LYS A 25 16.10 -5.74 -6.59
N LYS A 26 16.89 -5.12 -7.47
CA LYS A 26 18.28 -4.70 -7.21
C LYS A 26 18.40 -3.26 -6.73
N THR A 27 17.31 -2.51 -6.65
CA THR A 27 17.26 -1.15 -6.11
C THR A 27 16.69 -1.18 -4.69
N PRO A 28 16.92 -0.14 -3.87
CA PRO A 28 16.33 -0.05 -2.54
C PRO A 28 14.79 -0.08 -2.57
N LEU A 29 14.16 0.54 -3.59
CA LEU A 29 12.70 0.53 -3.75
C LEU A 29 12.17 -0.88 -4.02
N GLY A 30 12.81 -1.65 -4.89
CA GLY A 30 12.35 -3.01 -5.21
C GLY A 30 12.91 -4.09 -4.30
N SER A 31 13.80 -3.78 -3.35
CA SER A 31 14.44 -4.75 -2.46
C SER A 31 13.39 -5.59 -1.72
N PRO A 32 13.51 -6.93 -1.64
CA PRO A 32 12.58 -7.78 -0.90
C PRO A 32 12.39 -7.37 0.57
N ALA A 33 13.43 -6.81 1.20
CA ALA A 33 13.37 -6.33 2.58
C ALA A 33 12.51 -5.06 2.74
N ASN A 34 12.27 -4.33 1.65
CA ASN A 34 11.49 -3.11 1.62
C ASN A 34 10.07 -3.33 1.04
N ARG A 35 9.59 -4.57 1.07
CA ARG A 35 8.26 -4.93 0.56
C ARG A 35 7.35 -5.32 1.71
N LEU A 36 6.27 -4.58 1.87
CA LEU A 36 5.14 -4.96 2.70
C LEU A 36 4.11 -5.70 1.84
N CYS A 37 3.63 -6.84 2.32
CA CYS A 37 2.55 -7.60 1.68
C CYS A 37 1.23 -7.36 2.43
N ILE A 38 0.18 -6.97 1.71
CA ILE A 38 -1.20 -6.85 2.22
C ILE A 38 -2.14 -7.53 1.23
N GLY A 39 -2.64 -8.72 1.55
CA GLY A 39 -3.40 -9.53 0.61
C GLY A 39 -2.64 -9.77 -0.70
N CYS A 40 -3.20 -9.29 -1.81
CA CYS A 40 -2.56 -9.37 -3.14
C CYS A 40 -1.50 -8.31 -3.41
N PHE A 41 -1.42 -7.31 -2.55
CA PHE A 41 -0.69 -6.10 -2.84
C PHE A 41 0.70 -6.19 -2.24
N ARG A 42 1.68 -5.73 -3.01
CA ARG A 42 3.00 -5.38 -2.51
C ARG A 42 3.12 -3.88 -2.50
N ILE A 43 3.61 -3.39 -1.38
CA ILE A 43 3.80 -1.99 -1.11
C ILE A 43 5.28 -1.80 -0.83
N ALA A 44 5.90 -0.83 -1.50
CA ALA A 44 7.28 -0.44 -1.25
C ALA A 44 7.36 1.08 -1.23
N PHE A 45 8.15 1.60 -0.30
CA PHE A 45 8.39 3.03 -0.14
C PHE A 45 9.88 3.25 0.00
N HIS A 46 10.43 4.12 -0.82
CA HIS A 46 11.83 4.52 -0.68
C HIS A 46 12.02 5.93 -1.24
N ASP A 47 12.67 6.79 -0.47
CA ASP A 47 13.06 8.14 -0.91
C ASP A 47 11.92 8.94 -1.56
N GLY A 48 10.76 8.97 -0.88
CA GLY A 48 9.58 9.70 -1.34
C GLY A 48 8.83 9.05 -2.51
N VAL A 49 9.22 7.85 -2.94
CA VAL A 49 8.51 7.05 -3.94
C VAL A 49 7.73 5.94 -3.27
N LEU A 50 6.41 5.96 -3.42
CA LEU A 50 5.51 4.88 -3.03
C LEU A 50 5.07 4.10 -4.25
N LEU A 51 5.21 2.78 -4.18
CA LEU A 51 4.75 1.86 -5.21
C LEU A 51 3.82 0.83 -4.57
N ILE A 52 2.60 0.75 -5.10
CA ILE A 52 1.60 -0.25 -4.73
C ILE A 52 1.29 -1.08 -5.96
N GLU A 53 1.58 -2.37 -5.93
CA GLU A 53 1.46 -3.26 -7.07
C GLU A 53 0.72 -4.55 -6.70
N ASN A 54 -0.07 -5.06 -7.63
CA ASN A 54 -0.54 -6.44 -7.65
C ASN A 54 -0.49 -6.97 -9.09
N GLY A 55 -1.00 -8.18 -9.35
CA GLY A 55 -0.98 -8.76 -10.70
C GLY A 55 -1.76 -8.00 -11.78
N ALA A 56 -2.66 -7.08 -11.40
CA ALA A 56 -3.54 -6.35 -12.30
C ALA A 56 -3.25 -4.84 -12.39
N MET A 57 -2.58 -4.25 -11.39
CA MET A 57 -2.32 -2.82 -11.34
C MET A 57 -0.96 -2.49 -10.71
N THR A 58 -0.43 -1.34 -11.13
CA THR A 58 0.67 -0.66 -10.47
C THR A 58 0.27 0.79 -10.27
N GLN A 59 0.34 1.28 -9.04
CA GLN A 59 0.21 2.68 -8.69
C GLN A 59 1.56 3.17 -8.19
N LEU A 60 2.04 4.26 -8.79
CA LEU A 60 3.29 4.93 -8.44
C LEU A 60 2.98 6.36 -8.03
N SER A 61 3.41 6.73 -6.83
CA SER A 61 3.40 8.11 -6.35
C SER A 61 4.83 8.51 -6.02
N SER A 62 5.21 9.73 -6.37
CA SER A 62 6.59 10.23 -6.18
C SER A 62 6.57 11.63 -5.58
N ALA A 63 7.72 12.07 -5.07
CA ALA A 63 7.86 13.33 -4.33
C ALA A 63 6.96 13.42 -3.09
N LEU A 64 6.66 12.27 -2.46
CA LEU A 64 5.94 12.20 -1.21
C LEU A 64 6.87 12.53 -0.05
N THR A 65 6.46 13.46 0.82
CA THR A 65 7.06 13.60 2.15
C THR A 65 6.27 12.77 3.16
N PRO A 66 6.86 12.41 4.31
CA PRO A 66 6.13 11.68 5.35
C PRO A 66 4.84 12.36 5.82
N GLU A 67 4.78 13.69 5.79
CA GLU A 67 3.61 14.48 6.20
C GLU A 67 2.52 14.49 5.12
N ALA A 68 2.90 14.23 3.86
CA ALA A 68 1.98 14.19 2.72
C ALA A 68 1.17 12.89 2.65
N LEU A 69 1.46 11.94 3.53
CA LEU A 69 0.86 10.62 3.55
C LEU A 69 0.38 10.27 4.97
N GLN A 70 -0.91 10.00 5.09
CA GLN A 70 -1.51 9.55 6.35
C GLN A 70 -1.84 8.07 6.26
N ILE A 71 -1.39 7.31 7.26
CA ILE A 71 -1.77 5.91 7.43
C ILE A 71 -2.90 5.81 8.45
N VAL A 72 -4.01 5.19 8.06
CA VAL A 72 -5.11 4.87 8.96
C VAL A 72 -5.29 3.36 9.04
N ILE A 73 -5.20 2.81 10.25
CA ILE A 73 -5.45 1.40 10.53
C ILE A 73 -6.84 1.29 11.16
N GLY A 74 -7.77 0.70 10.42
CA GLY A 74 -9.12 0.43 10.92
C GLY A 74 -9.38 -1.06 11.08
N ASP A 75 -10.59 -1.41 11.50
CA ASP A 75 -10.98 -2.83 11.60
C ASP A 75 -10.94 -3.50 10.22
N HIS A 76 -10.01 -4.44 10.06
CA HIS A 76 -9.75 -5.21 8.84
C HIS A 76 -9.39 -4.39 7.58
N LYS A 77 -8.93 -3.15 7.74
CA LYS A 77 -8.53 -2.30 6.60
C LYS A 77 -7.34 -1.40 6.89
N LEU A 78 -6.50 -1.24 5.88
CA LEU A 78 -5.43 -0.26 5.82
C LEU A 78 -5.83 0.84 4.84
N VAL A 79 -5.78 2.09 5.27
CA VAL A 79 -5.95 3.26 4.41
C VAL A 79 -4.62 3.97 4.29
N ILE A 80 -4.20 4.21 3.05
CA ILE A 80 -3.05 5.02 2.68
C ILE A 80 -3.62 6.26 2.01
N ASP A 81 -3.73 7.34 2.78
CA ASP A 81 -4.31 8.58 2.30
C ASP A 81 -3.21 9.55 1.85
N MET A 82 -3.24 9.90 0.56
CA MET A 82 -2.30 10.83 -0.08
C MET A 82 -3.05 12.08 -0.57
N TRP A 83 -4.22 12.38 0.00
CA TRP A 83 -5.11 13.45 -0.47
C TRP A 83 -4.41 14.79 -0.65
N GLN A 84 -3.54 15.17 0.30
CA GLN A 84 -2.82 16.44 0.28
C GLN A 84 -1.79 16.56 -0.85
N SER A 85 -1.31 15.43 -1.40
CA SER A 85 -0.29 15.43 -2.45
C SER A 85 -0.86 15.12 -3.82
N THR A 86 -1.62 14.03 -3.95
CA THR A 86 -2.06 13.52 -5.25
C THR A 86 -3.58 13.37 -5.35
N ALA A 87 -4.35 13.89 -4.38
CA ALA A 87 -5.80 13.72 -4.31
C ALA A 87 -6.25 12.24 -4.45
N SER A 88 -5.47 11.32 -3.87
CA SER A 88 -5.70 9.88 -3.98
C SER A 88 -5.70 9.23 -2.60
N THR A 89 -6.57 8.24 -2.42
CA THR A 89 -6.64 7.41 -1.22
C THR A 89 -6.71 5.96 -1.65
N VAL A 90 -5.86 5.12 -1.07
CA VAL A 90 -5.86 3.67 -1.31
C VAL A 90 -6.41 2.98 -0.07
N ILE A 91 -7.36 2.08 -0.27
CA ILE A 91 -7.98 1.30 0.81
C ILE A 91 -7.78 -0.18 0.50
N LEU A 92 -7.11 -0.89 1.41
CA LEU A 92 -6.82 -2.31 1.29
C LEU A 92 -7.49 -3.08 2.43
N SER A 93 -8.15 -4.19 2.12
CA SER A 93 -8.58 -5.15 3.15
C SER A 93 -7.37 -5.91 3.67
N ALA A 94 -7.29 -6.08 4.99
CA ALA A 94 -6.14 -6.68 5.66
C ALA A 94 -6.56 -7.54 6.86
N THR A 95 -5.79 -8.58 7.15
CA THR A 95 -5.89 -9.32 8.41
C THR A 95 -5.26 -8.54 9.57
N LYS A 96 -5.46 -8.98 10.81
CA LYS A 96 -4.86 -8.32 11.98
C LYS A 96 -3.33 -8.37 11.95
N GLU A 97 -2.78 -9.47 11.47
CA GLU A 97 -1.35 -9.69 11.32
C GLU A 97 -0.76 -8.77 10.25
N GLU A 98 -1.45 -8.63 9.12
CA GLU A 98 -1.08 -7.71 8.05
C GLU A 98 -1.14 -6.24 8.51
N LEU A 99 -2.14 -5.86 9.29
CA LEU A 99 -2.22 -4.53 9.89
C LEU A 99 -1.10 -4.26 10.90
N ALA A 100 -0.70 -5.27 11.67
CA ALA A 100 0.44 -5.16 12.57
C ALA A 100 1.75 -4.99 11.79
N ALA A 101 1.95 -5.74 10.70
CA ALA A 101 3.10 -5.59 9.82
C ALA A 101 3.11 -4.22 9.12
N ALA A 102 1.96 -3.74 8.64
CA ALA A 102 1.82 -2.42 8.03
C ALA A 102 2.18 -1.32 9.02
N ARG A 103 1.71 -1.43 10.27
CA ARG A 103 2.05 -0.49 11.33
C ARG A 103 3.56 -0.36 11.49
N THR A 104 4.26 -1.48 11.70
CA THR A 104 5.72 -1.48 11.87
C THR A 104 6.40 -0.88 10.65
N TYR A 105 6.04 -1.35 9.45
CA TYR A 105 6.63 -0.90 8.20
C TYR A 105 6.53 0.63 8.01
N PHE A 106 5.35 1.22 8.21
CA PHE A 106 5.17 2.66 8.03
C PHE A 106 5.78 3.49 9.16
N GLN A 107 5.84 2.95 10.39
CA GLN A 107 6.55 3.60 11.51
C GLN A 107 8.06 3.68 11.25
N GLU A 108 8.67 2.62 10.73
CA GLU A 108 10.09 2.59 10.37
C GLU A 108 10.44 3.62 9.28
N HIS A 109 9.48 3.94 8.41
CA HIS A 109 9.61 4.98 7.39
C HIS A 109 9.19 6.39 7.88
N GLY A 110 8.87 6.54 9.17
CA GLY A 110 8.57 7.84 9.79
C GLY A 110 7.18 8.40 9.53
N PHE A 111 6.23 7.58 9.04
CA PHE A 111 4.86 8.05 8.77
C PHE A 111 4.02 8.13 10.04
N ALA A 112 3.13 9.11 10.08
CA ALA A 112 2.11 9.21 11.12
C ALA A 112 1.03 8.12 10.94
N ILE A 113 0.70 7.44 12.02
CA ILE A 113 -0.33 6.39 12.04
C ILE A 113 -1.48 6.81 12.94
N SER A 114 -2.69 6.66 12.42
CA SER A 114 -3.95 6.89 13.11
C SER A 114 -4.79 5.62 13.13
N PHE A 115 -5.71 5.51 14.10
CA PHE A 115 -6.58 4.35 14.29
C PHE A 115 -8.04 4.78 14.15
N SER A 116 -8.86 3.96 13.48
CA SER A 116 -10.30 4.22 13.27
C SER A 116 -11.19 3.08 13.73
#